data_AF-A0A2T0LY15-F1
#
_entry.id   AF-A0A2T0LY15-F1
#
_cell.length_a   1.000
_cell.length_b   1.000
_cell.length_c   1.000
_cell.angle_alpha   90.00
_cell.angle_beta   90.00
_cell.angle_gamma   90.00
#
_symmetry.space_group_name_H-M   'P 1'
#
loop_
_entity.id
_entity.type
_entity.pdbx_description
1 polymer ?
#
loop_
_entity_poly.entity_id
_entity_poly.type
_entity_poly.pdbx_seq_one_letter_code
_entity_poly.pdbx_strand_id
1 'polypeptide(L)'
;MHSVPHLPRWHRGRMLVIGDAAHAPTPTSGQGASLSVEDAVVLARCLRGHAGHEAAFAEFEATRRPRVERIIKRAARMHSGKAAGPVGRVVRDAVLPLVLRSAGSGKADREVYDYRAGLAWH
;
A
#
# COMPACT_ATOMS: atom_id res chain seq x y z
N MET A 1 -15.34 3.61 10.26
CA MET A 1 -14.09 2.96 9.79
C MET A 1 -14.24 1.47 10.01
N HIS A 2 -14.23 0.66 8.96
CA HIS A 2 -14.27 -0.80 9.11
C HIS A 2 -12.83 -1.31 9.28
N SER A 3 -12.47 -1.71 10.50
CA SER A 3 -11.24 -2.45 10.79
C SER A 3 -11.57 -3.93 10.65
N VAL A 4 -10.86 -4.66 9.80
CA VAL A 4 -10.99 -6.13 9.78
C VAL A 4 -10.47 -6.66 11.12
N PRO A 5 -11.23 -7.52 11.83
CA PRO A 5 -10.78 -8.12 13.08
C PRO A 5 -9.48 -8.90 12.84
N HIS A 6 -8.56 -8.86 13.81
CA HIS A 6 -7.31 -9.62 13.74
C HIS A 6 -7.63 -11.11 13.65
N LEU A 7 -7.33 -11.73 12.51
CA LEU A 7 -7.51 -13.16 12.28
C LEU A 7 -6.32 -13.93 12.90
N PRO A 8 -6.53 -14.72 13.97
CA PRO A 8 -5.46 -15.46 14.63
C PRO A 8 -4.85 -16.56 13.73
N ARG A 9 -5.58 -17.00 12.70
CA ARG A 9 -5.13 -17.93 11.67
C ARG A 9 -5.77 -17.56 10.34
N TRP A 10 -5.03 -17.65 9.24
CA TRP A 10 -5.52 -17.26 7.91
C TRP A 10 -6.05 -18.44 7.10
N HIS A 11 -5.82 -19.67 7.57
CA HIS A 11 -6.29 -20.88 6.91
C HIS A 11 -6.98 -21.87 7.86
N ARG A 12 -7.86 -22.69 7.30
CA ARG A 12 -8.49 -23.84 7.96
C ARG A 12 -8.77 -24.93 6.93
N GLY A 13 -8.19 -26.11 7.13
CA GLY A 13 -8.23 -27.18 6.14
C GLY A 13 -7.70 -26.69 4.79
N ARG A 14 -8.49 -26.87 3.72
CA ARG A 14 -8.15 -26.46 2.35
C ARG A 14 -8.51 -25.01 2.01
N MET A 15 -9.01 -24.24 2.96
CA MET A 15 -9.38 -22.85 2.76
C MET A 15 -8.32 -21.91 3.34
N LEU A 16 -7.92 -20.91 2.55
CA LEU A 16 -7.00 -19.84 2.91
C LEU A 16 -7.62 -18.50 2.50
N VAL A 17 -7.53 -17.51 3.37
CA VAL A 17 -7.97 -16.13 3.10
C VAL A 17 -6.76 -15.30 2.66
N ILE A 18 -6.92 -14.51 1.58
CA ILE A 18 -5.89 -13.60 1.04
C ILE A 18 -6.51 -12.26 0.63
N GLY A 19 -5.67 -11.28 0.29
CA GLY A 19 -6.13 -9.98 -0.19
C GLY A 19 -6.93 -9.21 0.86
N ASP A 20 -7.83 -8.32 0.44
CA ASP A 20 -8.58 -7.49 1.41
C ASP A 20 -9.41 -8.31 2.40
N ALA A 21 -9.81 -9.54 2.05
CA ALA A 21 -10.48 -10.44 2.99
C ALA A 21 -9.59 -10.84 4.18
N ALA A 22 -8.28 -10.94 4.01
CA ALA A 22 -7.34 -11.27 5.07
C ALA A 22 -6.85 -10.04 5.85
N HIS A 23 -6.87 -8.86 5.23
CA HIS A 23 -6.18 -7.71 5.81
C HIS A 23 -6.67 -6.31 5.41
N ALA A 24 -7.95 -6.12 5.02
CA ALA A 24 -8.46 -4.87 4.43
C ALA A 24 -7.79 -3.60 5.01
N PRO A 25 -6.80 -3.04 4.28
CA PRO A 25 -6.09 -1.88 4.75
C PRO A 25 -7.02 -0.67 4.66
N THR A 26 -6.84 0.30 5.53
CA THR A 26 -7.59 1.56 5.49
C THR A 26 -7.52 2.17 4.08
N PRO A 27 -8.64 2.58 3.45
CA PRO A 27 -8.75 2.86 2.00
C PRO A 27 -7.85 4.00 1.45
N THR A 28 -7.06 4.65 2.30
CA THR A 28 -6.33 5.88 1.99
C THR A 28 -4.93 5.69 1.39
N SER A 29 -4.49 4.47 1.06
CA SER A 29 -3.13 4.20 0.56
C SER A 29 -3.04 3.69 -0.89
N GLY A 30 -4.15 3.25 -1.50
CA GLY A 30 -4.12 2.61 -2.82
C GLY A 30 -3.32 1.29 -2.87
N GLN A 31 -2.96 0.71 -1.71
CA GLN A 31 -2.08 -0.45 -1.62
C GLN A 31 -2.81 -1.80 -1.58
N GLY A 32 -4.15 -1.84 -1.48
CA GLY A 32 -4.91 -3.09 -1.36
C GLY A 32 -4.75 -4.02 -2.56
N ALA A 33 -4.79 -3.45 -3.78
CA ALA A 33 -4.58 -4.21 -5.02
C ALA A 33 -3.16 -4.78 -5.09
N SER A 34 -2.13 -3.98 -4.81
CA SER A 34 -0.73 -4.43 -4.80
C SER A 34 -0.50 -5.54 -3.77
N LEU A 35 -1.08 -5.42 -2.58
CA LEU A 35 -0.99 -6.47 -1.54
C LEU A 35 -1.63 -7.78 -2.00
N SER A 36 -2.79 -7.71 -2.63
CA SER A 36 -3.49 -8.89 -3.14
C SER A 36 -2.71 -9.59 -4.24
N VAL A 37 -2.06 -8.84 -5.14
CA VAL A 37 -1.18 -9.41 -6.18
C VAL A 37 0.05 -10.07 -5.56
N GLU A 38 0.70 -9.41 -4.59
CA GLU A 38 1.82 -10.00 -3.87
C GLU A 38 1.43 -11.30 -3.15
N ASP A 39 0.24 -11.35 -2.55
CA ASP A 39 -0.25 -12.57 -1.89
C ASP A 39 -0.41 -13.71 -2.87
N ALA A 40 -1.01 -13.46 -4.04
CA ALA A 40 -1.19 -14.48 -5.07
C ALA A 40 0.15 -15.08 -5.52
N VAL A 41 1.17 -14.23 -5.72
CA VAL A 41 2.52 -14.67 -6.10
C VAL A 41 3.19 -15.50 -4.99
N VAL A 42 3.13 -15.04 -3.74
CA VAL A 42 3.74 -15.76 -2.62
C VAL A 42 3.01 -17.08 -2.37
N LEU A 43 1.67 -17.10 -2.45
CA LEU A 43 0.88 -18.32 -2.31
C LEU A 43 1.22 -19.34 -3.39
N ALA A 44 1.31 -18.91 -4.66
CA ALA A 44 1.70 -19.79 -5.76
C ALA A 44 3.10 -20.38 -5.55
N ARG A 45 4.03 -19.61 -4.98
CA ARG A 45 5.37 -20.09 -4.65
C ARG A 45 5.35 -21.14 -3.53
N CYS A 46 4.62 -20.89 -2.44
CA CYS A 46 4.52 -21.83 -1.32
C CYS A 46 3.82 -23.13 -1.75
N LEU A 47 2.75 -23.04 -2.55
CA LEU A 47 2.06 -24.22 -3.09
C LEU A 47 2.95 -25.07 -4.01
N ARG A 48 3.89 -24.44 -4.73
CA ARG A 48 4.87 -25.15 -5.56
C ARG A 48 5.98 -25.80 -4.74
N GLY A 49 6.37 -25.19 -3.62
CA GLY A 49 7.48 -25.64 -2.78
C GLY A 49 7.14 -26.78 -1.83
N HIS A 50 5.85 -27.07 -1.62
CA HIS A 50 5.40 -28.08 -0.66
C HIS A 50 4.50 -29.12 -1.31
N ALA A 51 4.63 -30.38 -0.88
CA ALA A 51 3.78 -31.47 -1.33
C ALA A 51 2.34 -31.38 -0.77
N GLY A 52 2.10 -30.53 0.24
CA GLY A 52 0.82 -30.43 0.93
C GLY A 52 0.40 -28.98 1.21
N HIS A 53 -0.90 -28.74 1.06
CA HIS A 53 -1.52 -27.44 1.32
C HIS A 53 -1.30 -26.93 2.76
N GLU A 54 -1.26 -27.82 3.76
CA GLU A 54 -1.04 -27.41 5.15
C GLU A 54 0.31 -26.73 5.35
N ALA A 55 1.39 -27.35 4.86
CA ALA A 55 2.74 -26.78 4.94
C ALA A 55 2.87 -25.51 4.09
N ALA A 56 2.27 -25.50 2.90
CA ALA A 56 2.24 -24.31 2.04
C ALA A 56 1.52 -23.13 2.70
N PHE A 57 0.36 -23.37 3.33
CA PHE A 57 -0.42 -22.33 3.99
C PHE A 57 0.26 -21.80 5.25
N ALA A 58 0.91 -22.69 6.01
CA ALA A 58 1.71 -22.28 7.16
C ALA A 58 2.90 -21.38 6.75
N GLU A 59 3.62 -21.73 5.69
CA GLU A 59 4.71 -20.90 5.18
C GLU A 59 4.19 -19.57 4.63
N PHE A 60 3.09 -19.59 3.88
CA PHE A 60 2.46 -18.38 3.36
C PHE A 60 2.09 -17.42 4.49
N GLU A 61 1.41 -17.92 5.53
CA GLU A 61 1.00 -17.11 6.69
C GLU A 61 2.21 -16.53 7.43
N ALA A 62 3.23 -17.36 7.71
CA ALA A 62 4.46 -16.92 8.38
C ALA A 62 5.21 -15.84 7.58
N THR A 63 5.21 -15.94 6.25
CA THR A 63 5.89 -14.98 5.37
C THR A 63 5.12 -13.66 5.23
N ARG A 64 3.79 -13.72 5.11
CA ARG A 64 2.97 -12.56 4.76
C ARG A 64 2.50 -11.76 5.97
N ARG A 65 2.18 -12.40 7.09
CA ARG A 65 1.65 -11.75 8.31
C ARG A 65 2.51 -10.56 8.77
N PRO A 66 3.85 -10.66 8.92
CA PRO A 66 4.67 -9.53 9.36
C PRO A 66 4.67 -8.34 8.40
N ARG A 67 4.59 -8.60 7.08
CA ARG A 67 4.58 -7.53 6.05
C ARG A 67 3.26 -6.78 6.07
N VAL A 68 2.16 -7.51 6.11
CA VAL A 68 0.81 -6.98 6.16
C VAL A 68 0.60 -6.13 7.42
N GLU A 69 0.96 -6.65 8.60
CA GLU A 69 0.84 -5.92 9.86
C GLU A 69 1.65 -4.62 9.87
N ARG A 70 2.84 -4.61 9.26
CA ARG A 70 3.66 -3.40 9.10
C ARG A 70 2.98 -2.34 8.24
N ILE A 71 2.34 -2.76 7.15
CA ILE A 71 1.63 -1.85 6.23
C ILE A 71 0.39 -1.28 6.91
N ILE A 72 -0.40 -2.11 7.60
CA ILE A 72 -1.56 -1.67 8.38
C ILE A 72 -1.12 -0.65 9.45
N LYS A 73 -0.06 -0.95 10.21
CA LYS A 73 0.50 -0.03 11.22
C LYS A 73 0.98 1.28 10.62
N ARG A 74 1.60 1.26 9.44
CA ARG A 74 2.01 2.47 8.71
C ARG A 74 0.80 3.28 8.23
N ALA A 75 -0.22 2.61 7.68
CA ALA A 75 -1.45 3.25 7.23
C ALA A 75 -2.18 3.93 8.40
N ALA A 76 -2.28 3.27 9.56
CA ALA A 76 -2.87 3.84 10.76
C ALA A 76 -2.13 5.13 11.22
N ARG A 77 -0.79 5.12 11.24
CA ARG A 77 0.03 6.31 11.57
C ARG A 77 -0.15 7.47 10.58
N MET A 78 -0.24 7.17 9.29
CA MET A 78 -0.49 8.19 8.26
C MET A 78 -1.90 8.76 8.37
N HIS A 79 -2.88 7.95 8.76
CA HIS A 79 -4.25 8.40 8.96
C HIS A 79 -4.38 9.28 10.20
N SER A 80 -3.73 8.92 11.31
CA SER A 80 -3.69 9.78 12.51
C SER A 80 -2.96 11.11 12.27
N GLY A 81 -1.97 11.15 11.36
CA GLY A 81 -1.27 12.37 10.97
C GLY A 81 -2.05 13.31 10.03
N LYS A 82 -3.08 12.80 9.34
CA LYS A 82 -3.97 13.63 8.49
C LYS A 82 -5.06 14.34 9.28
N ALA A 83 -5.23 14.01 10.56
CA ALA A 83 -5.92 14.87 11.51
C ALA A 83 -4.98 16.00 11.93
N ALA A 84 -4.59 16.84 10.97
CA ALA A 84 -4.26 18.21 11.30
C ALA A 84 -5.52 18.78 11.94
N GLY A 85 -5.55 18.84 13.28
CA GLY A 85 -6.56 19.60 14.00
C GLY A 85 -6.63 21.03 13.45
N PRO A 86 -7.61 21.86 13.87
CA PRO A 86 -7.83 23.19 13.30
C PRO A 86 -6.53 23.98 13.06
N VAL A 87 -5.59 23.88 13.99
CA VAL A 87 -4.25 24.48 13.95
C VAL A 87 -3.36 23.95 12.80
N GLY A 88 -3.30 22.64 12.57
CA GLY A 88 -2.44 22.06 11.54
C GLY A 88 -2.90 22.38 10.11
N ARG A 89 -4.21 22.62 9.91
CA ARG A 89 -4.76 23.07 8.62
C ARG A 89 -4.30 24.48 8.31
N VAL A 90 -4.35 25.37 9.31
CA VAL A 90 -3.86 26.75 9.19
C VAL A 90 -2.37 26.78 8.88
N VAL A 91 -1.56 25.98 9.59
CA VAL A 91 -0.12 25.92 9.34
C VAL A 91 0.18 25.42 7.92
N ARG A 92 -0.49 24.36 7.46
CA ARG A 92 -0.33 23.84 6.09
C ARG A 92 -0.73 24.88 5.04
N ASP A 93 -1.89 25.50 5.20
CA ASP A 93 -2.43 26.45 4.22
C ASP A 93 -1.63 27.77 4.20
N ALA A 94 -0.92 28.10 5.29
CA ALA A 94 0.01 29.23 5.34
C ALA A 94 1.38 28.92 4.70
N VAL A 95 1.85 27.66 4.80
CA VAL A 95 3.18 27.24 4.29
C VAL A 95 3.13 26.82 2.82
N LEU A 96 2.03 26.23 2.36
CA LEU A 96 1.88 25.74 0.98
C LEU A 96 2.11 26.83 -0.09
N PRO A 97 1.58 28.07 0.04
CA PRO A 97 1.84 29.15 -0.92
C PRO A 97 3.31 29.59 -0.96
N LEU A 98 4.02 29.47 0.16
CA LEU A 98 5.43 29.81 0.29
C LEU A 98 6.31 28.75 -0.39
N VAL A 99 5.98 27.46 -0.20
CA VAL A 99 6.68 26.35 -0.89
C VAL A 99 6.39 26.38 -2.39
N LEU A 100 5.15 26.62 -2.81
CA LEU A 100 4.80 26.77 -4.23
C LEU A 100 5.45 28.01 -4.85
N ARG A 101 5.54 29.15 -4.15
CA ARG A 101 6.30 30.32 -4.61
C ARG A 101 7.80 30.06 -4.69
N SER A 102 8.35 29.29 -3.76
CA SER A 102 9.76 28.88 -3.78
C SER A 102 10.07 27.89 -4.90
N ALA A 103 9.13 27.00 -5.24
CA ALA A 103 9.25 26.08 -6.37
C ALA A 103 8.98 26.75 -7.72
N GLY A 104 8.14 27.79 -7.74
CA GLY A 104 7.81 28.58 -8.93
C GLY A 104 8.85 29.63 -9.34
N SER A 105 9.98 29.75 -8.63
CA SER A 105 10.99 30.80 -8.91
C SER A 105 12.41 30.26 -9.15
N GLY A 106 12.59 28.98 -9.50
CA GLY A 106 13.93 28.47 -9.80
C GLY A 106 13.99 27.12 -10.49
N LYS A 107 14.21 27.15 -11.81
CA LYS A 107 14.84 26.09 -12.64
C LYS A 107 14.19 24.69 -12.79
N ALA A 108 13.06 24.37 -12.16
CA ALA A 108 12.50 23.00 -12.20
C ALA A 108 11.27 22.77 -13.13
N ASP A 109 10.91 23.72 -14.00
CA ASP A 109 9.68 23.63 -14.82
C ASP A 109 9.94 23.37 -16.31
N ARG A 110 11.22 23.29 -16.73
CA ARG A 110 11.58 23.01 -18.14
C ARG A 110 11.74 21.52 -18.48
N GLU A 111 12.05 20.68 -17.49
CA GLU A 111 12.35 19.26 -17.73
C GLU A 111 11.09 18.39 -17.76
N VAL A 112 9.99 18.82 -17.12
CA VAL A 112 8.74 18.05 -17.04
C VAL A 112 7.87 18.19 -18.30
N TYR A 113 8.03 19.26 -19.09
CA TYR A 113 7.19 19.53 -20.27
C TYR A 113 7.85 19.23 -21.63
N ASP A 114 9.13 18.87 -21.69
CA ASP A 114 9.81 18.58 -22.97
C ASP A 114 9.78 17.09 -23.35
N TYR A 115 8.60 16.46 -23.29
CA TYR A 115 8.41 15.15 -23.91
C TYR A 115 8.04 15.32 -25.39
N ARG A 116 9.04 15.33 -26.27
CA ARG A 116 8.83 15.14 -27.72
C ARG A 116 8.65 13.67 -28.02
N ALA A 117 7.40 13.23 -28.18
CA ALA A 117 7.10 11.97 -28.86
C ALA A 117 7.49 12.13 -30.35
N GLY A 118 8.64 11.55 -30.72
CA GLY A 118 9.03 11.39 -32.12
C GLY A 118 8.07 10.43 -32.83
N LEU A 119 7.02 10.97 -33.43
CA LEU A 119 6.17 10.25 -34.40
C LEU A 119 6.52 10.79 -35.79
N ALA A 120 7.63 10.30 -36.34
CA ALA A 120 7.85 10.29 -37.78
C ALA A 120 7.22 9.01 -38.32
N TRP A 121 6.03 9.13 -38.92
CA TRP A 121 5.47 8.10 -39.78
C TRP A 121 5.92 8.38 -41.22
N HIS A 122 6.36 7.32 -41.87
CA HIS A 122 6.66 7.23 -43.31
C HIS A 122 5.48 7.66 -44.18
#